data_AF-A0A519UGS7-F1
#
_entry.id   AF-A0A519UGS7-F1
#
_cell.length_a   1.000
_cell.length_b   1.000
_cell.length_c   1.000
_cell.angle_alpha   90.00
_cell.angle_beta   90.00
_cell.angle_gamma   90.00
#
_symmetry.space_group_name_H-M   'P 1'
#
loop_
_entity.id
_entity.type
_entity.pdbx_description
1 polymer ?
#
loop_
_entity_poly.entity_id
_entity_poly.type
_entity_poly.pdbx_seq_one_letter_code
_entity_poly.pdbx_strand_id
1 'polypeptide(L)'
;MNTLHGTGVALVTPFTPDFQVDYAGWRRLLDHTPQGGVEYLVINGTTGESPTTTAAEKAELLRVAKEHVAGRVPLVYGIGSNDTAAAEALLHSTDLEGITAILSASPAYNKPSQAGIVAHYQRLADAAPRPLLLYNVPGRTGSNMSADTTLKLAEHPNIIGIKEASGNVEQCLA
;
A
#
# COMPACT_ATOMS: atom_id res chain seq x y z
N MET A 1 13.16 1.04 15.21
CA MET A 1 12.01 1.32 16.10
C MET A 1 10.76 1.25 15.24
N ASN A 2 9.76 0.45 15.61
CA ASN A 2 8.56 0.22 14.78
C ASN A 2 7.73 1.50 14.65
N THR A 3 7.85 2.17 13.50
CA THR A 3 7.10 3.40 13.18
C THR A 3 5.62 3.11 12.89
N LEU A 4 5.29 1.89 12.45
CA LEU A 4 3.90 1.47 12.19
C LEU A 4 3.41 0.57 13.34
N HIS A 5 2.38 1.01 14.04
CA HIS A 5 1.77 0.30 15.16
C HIS A 5 0.31 0.76 15.31
N GLY A 6 -0.46 0.03 16.11
CA GLY A 6 -1.86 0.36 16.37
C GLY A 6 -2.75 0.19 15.14
N THR A 7 -3.73 1.07 15.00
CA THR A 7 -4.74 1.04 13.96
C THR A 7 -4.31 1.88 12.77
N GLY A 8 -4.30 1.25 11.60
CA GLY A 8 -4.12 1.94 10.33
C GLY A 8 -5.40 1.96 9.51
N VAL A 9 -5.70 3.10 8.88
CA VAL A 9 -6.87 3.22 8.01
C VAL A 9 -6.44 3.36 6.54
N ALA A 10 -6.97 2.49 5.69
CA ALA A 10 -6.95 2.70 4.24
C ALA A 10 -7.96 3.78 3.88
N LEU A 11 -7.46 4.99 3.68
CA LEU A 11 -8.28 6.18 3.51
C LEU A 11 -8.91 6.18 2.12
N VAL A 12 -10.20 6.51 2.06
CA VAL A 12 -10.92 6.74 0.81
C VAL A 12 -10.39 7.98 0.09
N THR A 13 -10.57 8.02 -1.23
CA THR A 13 -10.38 9.22 -2.05
C THR A 13 -11.76 9.81 -2.33
N PRO A 14 -12.17 10.92 -1.69
CA PRO A 14 -13.48 11.51 -1.93
C PRO A 14 -13.51 12.20 -3.28
N PHE A 15 -14.68 12.19 -3.92
CA PHE A 15 -14.93 12.83 -5.20
C PHE A 15 -16.10 13.82 -5.10
N THR A 16 -16.05 14.88 -5.90
CA THR A 16 -17.15 15.83 -6.11
C THR A 16 -18.26 15.19 -6.96
N PRO A 17 -19.46 15.81 -7.04
CA PRO A 17 -20.52 15.35 -7.95
C PRO A 17 -20.10 15.28 -9.43
N ASP A 18 -19.08 16.04 -9.82
CA ASP A 18 -18.51 16.05 -11.17
C ASP A 18 -17.34 15.06 -11.35
N PHE A 19 -17.21 14.10 -10.42
CA PHE A 19 -16.20 13.04 -10.41
C PHE A 19 -14.75 13.54 -10.36
N GLN A 20 -14.51 14.77 -9.90
CA GLN A 20 -13.17 15.28 -9.62
C GLN A 20 -12.79 14.95 -8.18
N VAL A 21 -11.50 14.75 -7.88
CA VAL A 21 -11.06 14.55 -6.49
C VAL A 21 -11.44 15.76 -5.62
N ASP A 22 -12.15 15.51 -4.52
CA ASP A 22 -12.50 16.53 -3.53
C ASP A 22 -11.36 16.71 -2.52
N TYR A 23 -10.34 17.48 -2.89
CA TYR A 23 -9.19 17.74 -2.02
C TYR A 23 -9.58 18.45 -0.71
N ALA A 24 -10.61 19.30 -0.72
CA ALA A 24 -11.06 19.98 0.49
C ALA A 24 -11.71 18.99 1.47
N GLY A 25 -12.57 18.09 0.98
CA GLY A 25 -13.11 16.97 1.74
C GLY A 25 -12.03 16.02 2.22
N TRP A 26 -11.06 15.73 1.36
CA TRP A 26 -9.97 14.82 1.72
C TRP A 26 -9.09 15.36 2.84
N ARG A 27 -8.76 16.66 2.85
CA ARG A 27 -8.06 17.31 3.98
C ARG A 27 -8.80 17.15 5.30
N ARG A 28 -10.13 17.32 5.29
CA ARG A 28 -10.95 17.07 6.48
C ARG A 28 -10.84 15.63 6.96
N LEU A 29 -10.82 14.65 6.04
CA LEU A 29 -10.61 13.24 6.39
C LEU A 29 -9.20 12.97 6.94
N LEU A 30 -8.16 13.60 6.36
CA LEU A 30 -6.78 13.50 6.83
C LEU A 30 -6.59 14.07 8.25
N ASP A 31 -7.42 15.03 8.67
CA ASP A 31 -7.42 15.54 10.05
C ASP A 31 -8.31 14.71 10.98
N HIS A 32 -9.52 14.37 10.53
CA HIS A 32 -10.50 13.67 11.35
C HIS A 32 -10.04 12.25 11.72
N THR A 33 -9.43 11.53 10.78
CA THR A 33 -9.09 10.12 10.98
C THR A 33 -8.07 9.94 12.11
N PRO A 34 -6.94 10.67 12.16
CA PRO A 34 -6.02 10.60 13.30
C PRO A 34 -6.63 11.12 14.61
N GLN A 35 -7.51 12.12 14.58
CA GLN A 35 -8.22 12.60 15.79
C GLN A 35 -9.09 11.51 16.44
N GLY A 36 -9.57 10.55 15.65
CA GLY A 36 -10.28 9.37 16.14
C GLY A 36 -9.40 8.29 16.77
N GLY A 37 -8.09 8.54 16.94
CA GLY A 37 -7.13 7.59 17.51
C GLY A 37 -6.44 6.68 16.49
N VAL A 38 -6.54 6.97 15.19
CA VAL A 38 -5.83 6.23 14.15
C VAL A 38 -4.37 6.64 14.11
N GLU A 39 -3.46 5.67 14.24
CA GLU A 39 -2.03 5.90 14.38
C GLU A 39 -1.30 6.01 13.04
N TYR A 40 -1.85 5.51 11.94
CA TYR A 40 -1.27 5.73 10.60
C TYR A 40 -2.31 5.67 9.47
N LEU A 41 -1.98 6.29 8.34
CA LEU A 41 -2.87 6.35 7.17
C LEU A 41 -2.26 5.59 5.99
N VAL A 42 -3.08 4.81 5.31
CA VAL A 42 -2.73 4.16 4.03
C VAL A 42 -3.42 4.91 2.91
N ILE A 43 -2.62 5.54 2.04
CA ILE A 43 -3.05 6.34 0.91
C ILE A 43 -2.87 5.53 -0.38
N ASN A 44 -3.70 5.77 -1.40
CA ASN A 44 -3.64 5.06 -2.69
C ASN A 44 -3.72 3.52 -2.57
N GLY A 45 -4.43 3.03 -1.53
CA GLY A 45 -4.79 1.62 -1.42
C GLY A 45 -6.04 1.27 -2.24
N THR A 46 -6.49 0.01 -2.15
CA THR A 46 -7.74 -0.42 -2.82
C THR A 46 -8.95 0.41 -2.39
N THR A 47 -9.09 0.69 -1.08
CA THR A 47 -10.16 1.53 -0.53
C THR A 47 -10.09 2.99 -1.00
N GLY A 48 -8.88 3.46 -1.32
CA GLY A 48 -8.65 4.77 -1.92
C GLY A 48 -8.82 4.79 -3.44
N GLU A 49 -9.39 3.73 -4.02
CA GLU A 49 -9.73 3.64 -5.44
C GLU A 49 -8.51 3.80 -6.37
N SER A 50 -7.38 3.20 -5.99
CA SER A 50 -6.17 3.20 -6.81
C SER A 50 -6.33 2.68 -8.26
N PRO A 51 -7.30 1.80 -8.61
CA PRO A 51 -7.53 1.42 -10.00
C PRO A 51 -8.18 2.50 -10.87
N THR A 52 -8.92 3.45 -10.29
CA THR A 52 -9.73 4.44 -11.03
C THR A 52 -9.20 5.86 -10.93
N THR A 53 -8.16 6.10 -10.13
CA THR A 53 -7.42 7.37 -10.09
C THR A 53 -6.28 7.39 -11.11
N THR A 54 -6.16 8.51 -11.81
CA THR A 54 -5.13 8.77 -12.81
C THR A 54 -3.75 8.97 -12.17
N ALA A 55 -2.68 8.92 -12.98
CA ALA A 55 -1.33 9.20 -12.50
C ALA A 55 -1.19 10.63 -11.91
N ALA A 56 -1.85 11.62 -12.53
CA ALA A 56 -1.86 13.00 -12.06
C ALA A 56 -2.56 13.13 -10.71
N GLU A 57 -3.73 12.51 -10.54
CA GLU A 57 -4.45 12.50 -9.26
C GLU A 57 -3.65 11.79 -8.17
N LYS A 58 -3.00 10.66 -8.48
CA LYS A 58 -2.14 9.95 -7.52
C LYS A 58 -0.97 10.80 -7.04
N ALA A 59 -0.30 11.50 -7.96
CA ALA A 59 0.80 12.41 -7.63
C ALA A 59 0.32 13.57 -6.74
N GLU A 60 -0.83 14.18 -7.08
CA GLU A 60 -1.39 15.27 -6.30
C GLU A 60 -1.91 14.81 -4.93
N LEU A 61 -2.58 13.66 -4.85
CA LEU A 61 -2.98 13.05 -3.58
C LEU A 61 -1.75 12.80 -2.69
N LEU A 62 -0.67 12.23 -3.23
CA LEU A 62 0.56 12.02 -2.48
C LEU A 62 1.15 13.34 -1.95
N ARG A 63 1.26 14.36 -2.81
CA ARG A 63 1.74 15.70 -2.43
C ARG A 63 0.89 16.30 -1.32
N VAL A 64 -0.43 16.30 -1.51
CA VAL A 64 -1.40 16.83 -0.56
C VAL A 64 -1.35 16.10 0.78
N ALA A 65 -1.24 14.77 0.78
CA ALA A 65 -1.12 14.00 2.02
C ALA A 65 0.17 14.32 2.77
N LYS A 66 1.33 14.35 2.08
CA LYS A 66 2.62 14.71 2.68
C LYS A 66 2.58 16.09 3.33
N GLU A 67 2.10 17.09 2.59
CA GLU A 67 2.02 18.48 3.07
C GLU A 67 1.01 18.68 4.19
N HIS A 68 -0.18 18.07 4.06
CA HIS A 68 -1.26 18.27 5.04
C HIS A 68 -0.95 17.54 6.33
N VAL A 69 -0.55 16.27 6.26
CA VAL A 69 -0.25 15.47 7.44
C VAL A 69 1.03 15.96 8.11
N ALA A 70 2.01 16.42 7.35
CA ALA A 70 3.22 17.08 7.86
C ALA A 70 3.92 16.28 8.98
N GLY A 71 3.94 14.95 8.86
CA GLY A 71 4.57 14.06 9.85
C GLY A 71 3.79 13.84 11.14
N ARG A 72 2.55 14.36 11.28
CA ARG A 72 1.70 14.13 12.47
C ARG A 72 1.42 12.65 12.73
N VAL A 73 1.22 11.87 11.66
CA VAL A 73 1.13 10.40 11.69
C VAL A 73 1.92 9.82 10.51
N PRO A 74 2.45 8.58 10.64
CA PRO A 74 3.02 7.84 9.53
C PRO A 74 2.07 7.71 8.34
N LEU A 75 2.64 7.82 7.15
CA LEU A 75 1.96 7.59 5.89
C LEU A 75 2.50 6.32 5.23
N VAL A 76 1.59 5.42 4.88
CA VAL A 76 1.85 4.28 4.01
C VAL A 76 1.26 4.59 2.65
N TYR A 77 2.02 4.38 1.58
CA TYR A 77 1.54 4.67 0.22
C TYR A 77 1.42 3.39 -0.61
N GLY A 78 0.27 3.20 -1.26
CA GLY A 78 0.02 2.05 -2.11
C GLY A 78 0.77 2.16 -3.43
N ILE A 79 1.67 1.22 -3.70
CA ILE A 79 2.27 1.00 -5.03
C ILE A 79 2.27 -0.50 -5.27
N GLY A 80 1.58 -0.93 -6.32
CA GLY A 80 1.53 -2.32 -6.75
C GLY A 80 0.98 -2.41 -8.17
N SER A 81 1.31 -3.49 -8.84
CA SER A 81 0.83 -3.81 -10.18
C SER A 81 0.89 -5.31 -10.39
N ASN A 82 0.10 -5.83 -11.33
CA ASN A 82 0.28 -7.19 -11.81
C ASN A 82 1.40 -7.32 -12.86
N ASP A 83 2.03 -6.20 -13.23
CA ASP A 83 3.25 -6.10 -14.02
C ASP A 83 4.41 -5.63 -13.12
N THR A 84 5.40 -6.51 -12.94
CA THR A 84 6.57 -6.26 -12.08
C THR A 84 7.39 -5.06 -12.55
N ALA A 85 7.63 -4.93 -13.86
CA ALA A 85 8.45 -3.84 -14.39
C ALA A 85 7.73 -2.50 -14.26
N ALA A 86 6.41 -2.48 -14.45
CA ALA A 86 5.61 -1.29 -14.22
C ALA A 86 5.60 -0.87 -12.74
N ALA A 87 5.48 -1.82 -11.80
CA ALA A 87 5.56 -1.52 -10.37
C ALA A 87 6.95 -0.98 -9.98
N GLU A 88 8.04 -1.57 -10.51
CA GLU A 88 9.41 -1.11 -10.32
C GLU A 88 9.61 0.33 -10.85
N ALA A 89 9.10 0.63 -12.05
CA ALA A 89 9.14 1.99 -12.60
C ALA A 89 8.38 3.01 -11.73
N LEU A 90 7.25 2.62 -11.11
CA LEU A 90 6.52 3.48 -10.17
C LEU A 90 7.32 3.73 -8.89
N LEU A 91 8.02 2.73 -8.36
CA LEU A 91 8.88 2.89 -7.17
C LEU A 91 10.00 3.92 -7.41
N HIS A 92 10.58 3.94 -8.61
CA HIS A 92 11.66 4.88 -8.95
C HIS A 92 11.18 6.29 -9.29
N SER A 93 10.01 6.41 -9.91
CA SER A 93 9.50 7.71 -10.38
C SER A 93 8.65 8.46 -9.35
N THR A 94 8.18 7.78 -8.31
CA THR A 94 7.36 8.39 -7.25
C THR A 94 8.26 9.01 -6.17
N ASP A 95 8.02 10.28 -5.82
CA ASP A 95 8.66 10.92 -4.66
C ASP A 95 8.10 10.35 -3.34
N LEU A 96 8.77 9.30 -2.88
CA LEU A 96 8.47 8.61 -1.62
C LEU A 96 9.17 9.21 -0.41
N GLU A 97 9.71 10.43 -0.51
CA GLU A 97 10.21 11.14 0.68
C GLU A 97 9.07 11.37 1.69
N GLY A 98 9.34 11.20 2.98
CA GLY A 98 8.32 11.33 4.04
C GLY A 98 7.31 10.18 4.11
N ILE A 99 7.30 9.24 3.17
CA ILE A 99 6.52 8.00 3.25
C ILE A 99 7.24 6.99 4.15
N THR A 100 6.50 6.39 5.07
CA THR A 100 7.03 5.44 6.06
C THR A 100 7.22 4.05 5.47
N ALA A 101 6.26 3.58 4.67
CA ALA A 101 6.33 2.29 3.98
C ALA A 101 5.48 2.29 2.70
N ILE A 102 5.79 1.36 1.80
CA ILE A 102 5.00 1.08 0.60
C ILE A 102 4.09 -0.12 0.90
N LEU A 103 2.81 -0.04 0.53
CA LEU A 103 1.92 -1.20 0.53
C LEU A 103 1.78 -1.74 -0.89
N SER A 104 2.20 -2.98 -1.12
CA SER A 104 2.14 -3.62 -2.45
C SER A 104 1.29 -4.88 -2.44
N ALA A 105 0.17 -4.84 -3.16
CA ALA A 105 -0.72 -5.98 -3.35
C ALA A 105 -0.10 -7.06 -4.23
N SER A 106 -0.39 -8.33 -3.91
CA SER A 106 0.01 -9.47 -4.74
C SER A 106 -0.54 -9.30 -6.17
N PRO A 107 0.18 -9.70 -7.24
CA PRO A 107 -0.26 -9.54 -8.62
C PRO A 107 -1.67 -10.08 -8.86
N ALA A 108 -2.58 -9.18 -9.23
CA ALA A 108 -3.97 -9.50 -9.51
C ALA A 108 -4.18 -9.96 -10.96
N TYR A 109 -5.29 -10.66 -11.20
CA TYR A 109 -5.76 -11.10 -12.53
C TYR A 109 -4.93 -12.21 -13.20
N ASN A 110 -3.60 -12.06 -13.29
CA ASN A 110 -2.71 -13.01 -13.94
C ASN A 110 -2.40 -14.27 -13.12
N LYS A 111 -2.69 -14.27 -11.81
CA LYS A 111 -2.61 -15.45 -10.91
C LYS A 111 -1.26 -16.18 -11.00
N PRO A 112 -0.13 -15.50 -10.66
CA PRO A 112 1.19 -16.12 -10.72
C PRO A 112 1.32 -17.32 -9.76
N SER A 113 2.30 -18.18 -10.03
CA SER A 113 2.71 -19.21 -9.08
C SER A 113 3.36 -18.61 -7.83
N GLN A 114 3.51 -19.40 -6.75
CA GLN A 114 4.21 -18.95 -5.54
C GLN A 114 5.65 -18.49 -5.85
N ALA A 115 6.37 -19.23 -6.70
CA ALA A 115 7.71 -18.81 -7.15
C ALA A 115 7.69 -17.47 -7.91
N GLY A 116 6.62 -17.22 -8.71
CA GLY A 116 6.41 -15.94 -9.37
C GLY A 116 6.11 -14.79 -8.39
N ILE A 117 5.31 -15.05 -7.35
CA ILE A 117 5.04 -14.08 -6.27
C ILE A 117 6.34 -13.72 -5.54
N VAL A 118 7.15 -14.72 -5.19
CA VAL A 118 8.46 -14.50 -4.56
C VAL A 118 9.35 -13.62 -5.45
N ALA A 119 9.52 -13.99 -6.72
CA ALA A 119 10.37 -13.23 -7.64
C ALA A 119 9.86 -11.80 -7.87
N HIS A 120 8.54 -11.60 -7.93
CA HIS A 120 7.93 -10.27 -8.03
C HIS A 120 8.30 -9.41 -6.83
N TYR A 121 8.06 -9.90 -5.60
CA TYR A 121 8.32 -9.11 -4.40
C TYR A 121 9.81 -8.91 -4.11
N GLN A 122 10.68 -9.87 -4.41
CA GLN A 122 12.12 -9.67 -4.30
C GLN A 122 12.59 -8.50 -5.16
N ARG A 123 12.17 -8.46 -6.44
CA ARG A 123 12.49 -7.33 -7.34
C ARG A 123 11.96 -6.00 -6.83
N LEU A 124 10.72 -5.97 -6.32
CA LEU A 124 10.17 -4.74 -5.75
C LEU A 124 10.92 -4.31 -4.48
N ALA A 125 11.28 -5.25 -3.63
CA ALA A 125 11.97 -4.97 -2.38
C ALA A 125 13.43 -4.51 -2.60
N ASP A 126 14.10 -5.01 -3.65
CA ASP A 126 15.42 -4.54 -4.09
C ASP A 126 15.37 -3.10 -4.62
N ALA A 127 14.32 -2.76 -5.37
CA ALA A 127 14.16 -1.45 -6.00
C ALA A 127 13.57 -0.37 -5.09
N ALA A 128 12.82 -0.76 -4.05
CA ALA A 128 12.03 0.16 -3.24
C ALA A 128 12.91 1.06 -2.34
N PRO A 129 12.79 2.40 -2.43
CA PRO A 129 13.54 3.33 -1.58
C PRO A 129 13.02 3.41 -0.14
N ARG A 130 11.88 2.74 0.14
CA ARG A 130 11.22 2.67 1.45
C ARG A 130 10.88 1.21 1.77
N PRO A 131 10.71 0.85 3.05
CA PRO A 131 10.27 -0.48 3.45
C PRO A 131 8.97 -0.90 2.77
N LEU A 132 8.87 -2.19 2.42
CA LEU A 132 7.71 -2.80 1.79
C LEU A 132 6.84 -3.53 2.82
N LEU A 133 5.54 -3.33 2.71
CA LEU A 133 4.49 -4.17 3.29
C LEU A 133 3.88 -5.02 2.18
N LEU A 134 3.91 -6.33 2.37
CA LEU A 134 3.17 -7.27 1.54
C LEU A 134 1.67 -7.03 1.72
N TYR A 135 0.87 -7.29 0.70
CA TYR A 135 -0.59 -7.26 0.83
C TYR A 135 -1.21 -8.47 0.14
N ASN A 136 -1.59 -9.45 0.97
CA ASN A 136 -2.26 -10.66 0.55
C ASN A 136 -3.78 -10.47 0.65
N VAL A 137 -4.47 -10.55 -0.49
CA VAL A 137 -5.92 -10.37 -0.60
C VAL A 137 -6.49 -11.24 -1.73
N PRO A 138 -6.47 -12.57 -1.58
CA PRO A 138 -6.81 -13.53 -2.65
C PRO A 138 -8.20 -13.32 -3.25
N GLY A 139 -9.17 -12.83 -2.46
CA GLY A 139 -10.51 -12.49 -2.96
C GLY A 139 -10.51 -11.37 -4.04
N ARG A 140 -9.43 -10.60 -4.16
CA ARG A 140 -9.24 -9.56 -5.19
C ARG A 140 -8.15 -9.91 -6.19
N THR A 141 -7.07 -10.56 -5.75
CA THR A 141 -5.92 -10.88 -6.61
C THR A 141 -6.13 -12.18 -7.39
N GLY A 142 -6.99 -13.07 -6.91
CA GLY A 142 -7.26 -14.38 -7.50
C GLY A 142 -6.18 -15.43 -7.21
N SER A 143 -5.18 -15.10 -6.37
CA SER A 143 -4.17 -16.04 -5.88
C SER A 143 -3.78 -15.69 -4.44
N ASN A 144 -3.64 -16.72 -3.61
CA ASN A 144 -3.18 -16.57 -2.23
C ASN A 144 -1.66 -16.54 -2.18
N MET A 145 -1.09 -15.73 -1.29
CA MET A 145 0.30 -15.86 -0.84
C MET A 145 0.33 -16.85 0.32
N SER A 146 1.02 -17.98 0.19
CA SER A 146 1.09 -18.98 1.27
C SER A 146 1.98 -18.53 2.43
N ALA A 147 1.84 -19.17 3.61
CA ALA A 147 2.73 -18.95 4.76
C ALA A 147 4.20 -19.13 4.38
N ASP A 148 4.56 -20.23 3.71
CA ASP A 148 5.94 -20.48 3.25
C ASP A 148 6.48 -19.36 2.35
N THR A 149 5.63 -18.83 1.44
CA THR A 149 6.00 -17.70 0.58
C THR A 149 6.21 -16.44 1.41
N THR A 150 5.34 -16.16 2.38
CA THR A 150 5.47 -15.01 3.27
C THR A 150 6.73 -15.11 4.14
N LEU A 151 7.03 -16.28 4.72
CA LEU A 151 8.23 -16.52 5.52
C LEU A 151 9.50 -16.35 4.70
N LYS A 152 9.53 -16.88 3.48
CA LYS A 152 10.65 -16.68 2.55
C LYS A 152 10.86 -15.20 2.20
N LEU A 153 9.78 -14.45 2.00
CA LEU A 153 9.86 -13.02 1.74
C LEU A 153 10.29 -12.21 2.97
N ALA A 154 9.96 -12.67 4.18
CA ALA A 154 10.36 -12.03 5.43
C ALA A 154 11.88 -12.07 5.68
N GLU A 155 12.63 -12.93 4.99
CA GLU A 155 14.10 -12.94 5.01
C GLU A 155 14.71 -11.70 4.32
N HIS A 156 13.95 -11.00 3.48
CA HIS A 156 14.43 -9.81 2.79
C HIS A 156 14.42 -8.58 3.71
N PRO A 157 15.54 -7.86 3.90
CA PRO A 157 15.65 -6.81 4.92
C PRO A 157 14.73 -5.60 4.69
N ASN A 158 14.30 -5.38 3.45
CA ASN A 158 13.38 -4.29 3.09
C ASN A 158 11.89 -4.67 3.23
N ILE A 159 11.56 -5.94 3.53
CA ILE A 159 10.18 -6.38 3.72
C ILE A 159 9.91 -6.41 5.23
N ILE A 160 9.01 -5.55 5.71
CA ILE A 160 8.83 -5.30 7.15
C ILE A 160 7.50 -5.80 7.73
N GLY A 161 6.64 -6.39 6.90
CA GLY A 161 5.38 -6.94 7.35
C GLY A 161 4.39 -7.26 6.24
N ILE A 162 3.19 -7.65 6.65
CA ILE A 162 2.10 -8.04 5.75
C ILE A 162 0.78 -7.44 6.23
N LYS A 163 0.01 -6.90 5.28
CA LYS A 163 -1.43 -6.69 5.41
C LYS A 163 -2.12 -7.96 4.92
N GLU A 164 -2.68 -8.72 5.85
CA GLU A 164 -3.28 -10.02 5.55
C GLU A 164 -4.81 -9.90 5.50
N ALA A 165 -5.40 -10.24 4.35
CA ALA A 165 -6.82 -10.13 4.06
C ALA A 165 -7.38 -11.37 3.33
N SER A 166 -6.72 -12.51 3.47
CA SER A 166 -7.24 -13.82 3.03
C SER A 166 -8.39 -14.33 3.92
N GLY A 167 -8.45 -13.87 5.17
CA GLY A 167 -9.35 -14.44 6.18
C GLY A 167 -8.92 -15.81 6.70
N ASN A 168 -7.74 -16.32 6.30
CA ASN A 168 -7.21 -17.59 6.76
C ASN A 168 -6.36 -17.39 8.03
N VAL A 169 -7.00 -17.55 9.20
CA VAL A 169 -6.33 -17.39 10.50
C VAL A 169 -5.28 -18.49 10.73
N GLU A 170 -5.52 -19.72 10.27
CA GLU A 170 -4.53 -20.80 10.42
C GLU A 170 -3.22 -20.45 9.73
N GLN A 171 -3.29 -19.88 8.52
CA GLN A 171 -2.10 -19.39 7.80
C GLN A 171 -1.37 -18.28 8.58
N CYS A 172 -2.11 -17.42 9.29
CA CYS A 172 -1.52 -16.32 10.05
C CYS A 172 -0.80 -16.78 11.33
N LEU A 173 -1.12 -17.99 11.81
CA LEU A 173 -0.58 -18.59 13.02
C LEU A 173 0.51 -19.64 12.76
N ALA A 174 0.74 -19.97 11.48
CA ALA A 174 1.69 -20.99 11.03
C ALA A 174 3.15 -20.53 11.11
#